data_AF-A0A957SC42-F1
#
_entry.id   AF-A0A957SC42-F1
#
_cell.length_a   1.000
_cell.length_b   1.000
_cell.length_c   1.000
_cell.angle_alpha   90.00
_cell.angle_beta   90.00
_cell.angle_gamma   90.00
#
_symmetry.space_group_name_H-M   'P 1'
#
loop_
_entity.id
_entity.type
_entity.pdbx_description
1 polymer ?
#
loop_
_entity_poly.entity_id
_entity_poly.type
_entity_poly.pdbx_seq_one_letter_code
_entity_poly.pdbx_strand_id
1 'polypeptide(L)'
;MEALLAELGKLQRGALPAPLVAQIKAWGGYYGAARAETLTLVEFQNQSTLDELLARPDLKDLLTPFAREGRALAVVENGKLTQVKNVLSALGVTVKKGIG
;
A
#
# COMPACT_ATOMS: atom_id res chain seq x y z
N MET A 1 23.83 9.88 -5.71
CA MET A 1 23.39 11.24 -5.29
C MET A 1 24.44 11.93 -4.43
N GLU A 2 24.97 11.28 -3.39
CA GLU A 2 25.97 11.89 -2.49
C GLU A 2 27.28 12.27 -3.19
N ALA A 3 27.81 11.42 -4.06
CA ALA A 3 29.02 11.72 -4.85
C ALA A 3 28.85 12.94 -5.77
N LEU A 4 27.65 13.13 -6.36
CA LEU A 4 27.35 14.28 -7.21
C LEU A 4 27.30 15.59 -6.40
N LEU A 5 26.65 15.56 -5.23
CA LEU A 5 26.61 16.71 -4.32
C LEU A 5 28.00 17.05 -3.79
N ALA A 6 28.85 16.05 -3.55
CA ALA A 6 30.24 16.25 -3.15
C ALA A 6 31.08 16.92 -4.25
N GLU A 7 30.93 16.49 -5.51
CA GLU A 7 31.59 17.13 -6.65
C GLU A 7 31.12 18.58 -6.86
N LEU A 8 29.81 18.84 -6.76
CA LEU A 8 29.27 20.20 -6.83
C LEU A 8 29.78 21.07 -5.68
N GLY A 9 29.96 20.49 -4.49
CA GLY A 9 30.52 21.17 -3.32
C GLY A 9 31.97 21.61 -3.52
N LYS A 10 32.76 20.87 -4.32
CA LYS A 10 34.14 21.24 -4.67
C LYS A 10 34.22 22.43 -5.61
N LEU A 11 33.17 22.69 -6.41
CA LEU A 11 33.15 23.74 -7.43
C LEU A 11 32.67 25.09 -6.91
N GLN A 12 32.02 25.14 -5.74
CA GLN A 12 31.58 26.39 -5.13
C GLN A 12 32.43 26.78 -3.91
N ARG A 13 32.53 28.08 -3.65
CA ARG A 13 33.16 28.58 -2.42
C ARG A 13 32.16 28.49 -1.27
N GLY A 14 32.27 27.44 -0.45
CA GLY A 14 31.46 27.24 0.75
C GLY A 14 30.52 26.04 0.66
N ALA A 15 29.60 25.91 1.62
CA ALA A 15 28.61 24.82 1.64
C ALA A 15 27.48 25.05 0.64
N LEU A 16 27.06 23.99 -0.07
CA LEU A 16 25.95 24.08 -1.02
C LEU A 16 24.69 24.55 -0.31
N PRO A 17 23.98 25.59 -0.82
CA PRO A 17 22.74 26.04 -0.22
C PRO A 17 21.73 24.89 -0.13
N ALA A 18 21.15 24.69 1.05
CA ALA A 18 20.19 23.60 1.29
C ALA A 18 19.02 23.54 0.29
N PRO A 19 18.45 24.68 -0.18
CA PRO A 19 17.39 24.65 -1.20
C PRO A 19 17.86 24.05 -2.54
N LEU A 20 19.11 24.31 -2.93
CA LEU A 20 19.68 23.79 -4.18
C LEU A 20 19.92 22.27 -4.08
N VAL A 21 20.42 21.80 -2.94
CA VAL A 21 20.56 20.36 -2.67
C VAL A 21 19.21 19.64 -2.75
N ALA A 22 18.16 20.24 -2.21
CA ALA A 22 16.80 19.68 -2.28
C ALA A 22 16.29 19.59 -3.73
N GLN A 23 16.52 20.61 -4.56
CA GLN A 23 16.15 20.59 -5.97
C GLN A 23 16.92 19.52 -6.77
N ILE A 24 18.22 19.38 -6.53
CA ILE A 24 19.04 18.35 -7.18
C ILE A 24 18.56 16.95 -6.80
N LYS A 25 18.21 16.73 -5.53
CA LYS A 25 17.60 15.47 -5.07
C LYS A 25 16.26 15.19 -5.76
N ALA A 26 15.40 16.20 -5.89
CA ALA A 26 14.12 16.07 -6.56
C ALA A 26 14.27 15.69 -8.05
N TRP A 27 15.13 16.38 -8.80
CA TRP A 27 15.36 16.10 -10.22
C TRP A 27 16.02 14.75 -10.47
N GLY A 28 16.93 14.33 -9.59
CA GLY A 28 17.60 13.04 -9.70
C GLY A 28 16.75 11.86 -9.24
N GLY A 29 15.45 12.05 -8.96
CA GLY A 29 14.57 10.98 -8.49
C GLY A 29 15.00 10.36 -7.16
N TYR A 30 15.72 11.12 -6.31
CA TYR A 30 16.27 10.62 -5.04
C TYR A 30 15.20 10.02 -4.12
N TYR A 31 14.00 10.58 -4.16
CA TYR A 31 12.87 10.15 -3.35
C TYR A 31 12.10 8.96 -3.95
N GLY A 32 12.59 8.41 -5.07
CA GLY A 32 11.97 7.30 -5.77
C GLY A 32 10.70 7.70 -6.53
N ALA A 33 9.91 6.70 -6.87
CA ALA A 33 8.60 6.86 -7.48
C ALA A 33 7.51 6.38 -6.51
N ALA A 34 6.39 7.10 -6.46
CA ALA A 34 5.22 6.72 -5.69
C ALA A 34 4.07 6.42 -6.66
N ARG A 35 3.29 5.37 -6.35
CA ARG A 35 2.05 5.04 -7.04
C ARG A 35 0.90 5.11 -6.05
N ALA A 36 -0.17 5.80 -6.45
CA ALA A 36 -1.41 5.84 -5.69
C ALA A 36 -2.43 4.93 -6.37
N GLU A 37 -3.09 4.09 -5.59
CA GLU A 37 -4.17 3.21 -6.04
C GLU A 37 -5.32 3.21 -5.05
N THR A 38 -6.54 3.18 -5.56
CA THR A 38 -7.75 3.02 -4.74
C THR A 38 -8.02 1.55 -4.52
N LEU A 39 -8.00 1.12 -3.26
CA LEU A 39 -8.24 -0.26 -2.85
C LEU A 39 -9.37 -0.30 -1.82
N THR A 40 -10.12 -1.41 -1.77
CA THR A 40 -11.12 -1.61 -0.71
C THR A 40 -10.51 -2.45 0.40
N LEU A 41 -10.54 -1.93 1.62
CA LEU A 41 -10.17 -2.68 2.81
C LEU A 41 -11.41 -3.38 3.37
N VAL A 42 -11.31 -4.69 3.63
CA VAL A 42 -12.36 -5.49 4.28
C VAL A 42 -11.84 -5.96 5.63
N GLU A 43 -12.58 -5.64 6.68
CA GLU A 43 -12.31 -6.13 8.02
C GLU A 43 -13.18 -7.34 8.34
N PHE A 44 -12.54 -8.35 8.89
CA PHE A 44 -13.16 -9.57 9.38
C PHE A 44 -13.18 -9.56 10.91
N GLN A 45 -14.05 -10.39 11.49
CA GLN A 45 -14.26 -10.43 12.93
C GLN A 45 -12.99 -10.79 13.71
N ASN A 46 -12.20 -11.73 13.18
CA ASN A 46 -10.97 -12.21 13.81
C ASN A 46 -10.00 -12.79 12.76
N GLN A 47 -8.75 -12.98 13.15
CA GLN A 47 -7.70 -13.43 12.25
C GLN A 47 -7.92 -14.88 11.78
N SER A 48 -8.40 -15.76 12.65
CA SER A 48 -8.68 -17.17 12.30
C SER A 48 -9.67 -17.29 11.14
N THR A 49 -10.75 -16.50 11.15
CA THR A 49 -11.72 -16.47 10.05
C THR A 49 -11.09 -15.96 8.76
N LEU A 50 -10.24 -14.95 8.83
CA LEU A 50 -9.53 -14.46 7.65
C LEU A 50 -8.56 -15.53 7.09
N ASP A 51 -7.83 -16.22 7.95
CA ASP A 51 -6.90 -17.28 7.54
C ASP A 51 -7.62 -18.44 6.86
N GLU A 52 -8.78 -18.86 7.38
CA GLU A 52 -9.65 -19.85 6.74
C GLU A 52 -10.13 -19.40 5.35
N LEU A 53 -10.52 -18.13 5.20
CA LEU A 53 -10.97 -17.57 3.93
C LEU A 53 -9.83 -17.44 2.91
N LEU A 54 -8.63 -17.05 3.35
CA LEU A 54 -7.43 -16.95 2.51
C LEU A 54 -6.95 -18.33 2.01
N ALA A 55 -7.21 -19.40 2.77
CA ALA A 55 -6.90 -20.75 2.36
C ALA A 55 -7.82 -21.28 1.26
N ARG A 56 -8.95 -20.61 0.98
CA ARG A 56 -9.90 -21.08 -0.03
C ARG A 56 -9.45 -20.73 -1.46
N PRO A 57 -9.50 -21.67 -2.41
CA PRO A 57 -9.11 -21.42 -3.80
C PRO A 57 -9.92 -20.33 -4.51
N ASP A 58 -11.20 -20.17 -4.15
CA ASP A 58 -12.12 -19.20 -4.74
C ASP A 58 -11.90 -17.76 -4.25
N LEU A 59 -11.15 -17.58 -3.15
CA LEU A 59 -10.86 -16.26 -2.54
C LEU A 59 -9.38 -15.88 -2.57
N LYS A 60 -8.48 -16.85 -2.75
CA LYS A 60 -7.02 -16.67 -2.71
C LYS A 60 -6.51 -15.55 -3.64
N ASP A 61 -7.09 -15.44 -4.83
CA ASP A 61 -6.69 -14.42 -5.84
C ASP A 61 -7.52 -13.12 -5.76
N LEU A 62 -8.46 -13.07 -4.80
CA LEU A 62 -9.37 -11.95 -4.59
C LEU A 62 -9.09 -11.18 -3.29
N LEU A 63 -8.49 -11.85 -2.30
CA LEU A 63 -8.14 -11.30 -0.99
C LEU A 63 -6.63 -11.32 -0.79
N THR A 64 -6.05 -10.14 -0.60
CA THR A 64 -4.65 -10.01 -0.18
C THR A 64 -4.60 -9.68 1.31
N PRO A 65 -3.88 -10.44 2.16
CA PRO A 65 -3.79 -10.13 3.58
C PRO A 65 -3.15 -8.76 3.81
N PHE A 66 -3.71 -7.97 4.72
CA PHE A 66 -3.19 -6.68 5.14
C PHE A 66 -2.86 -6.72 6.63
N ALA A 67 -1.59 -6.94 6.95
CA ALA A 67 -1.15 -7.07 8.32
C ALA A 67 -1.25 -5.74 9.08
N ARG A 68 -2.11 -5.71 10.10
CA ARG A 68 -2.20 -4.62 11.08
C ARG A 68 -2.49 -5.24 12.45
N GLU A 69 -1.76 -4.79 13.47
CA GLU A 69 -1.95 -5.32 14.82
C GLU A 69 -3.41 -5.20 15.29
N GLY A 70 -3.95 -6.32 15.78
CA GLY A 70 -5.29 -6.40 16.36
C GLY A 70 -6.46 -6.34 15.37
N ARG A 71 -6.23 -6.33 14.05
CA ARG A 71 -7.31 -6.28 13.05
C ARG A 71 -7.10 -7.29 11.94
N ALA A 72 -8.12 -8.10 11.68
CA ALA A 72 -8.12 -9.05 10.58
C ALA A 72 -8.55 -8.34 9.29
N LEU A 73 -7.58 -7.87 8.52
CA LEU A 73 -7.81 -7.03 7.34
C LEU A 73 -7.35 -7.73 6.07
N ALA A 74 -8.16 -7.60 5.02
CA ALA A 74 -7.76 -7.95 3.67
C ALA A 74 -8.00 -6.78 2.71
N VAL A 75 -7.12 -6.67 1.74
CA VAL A 75 -7.24 -5.78 0.60
C VAL A 75 -7.95 -6.51 -0.53
N VAL A 76 -8.90 -5.80 -1.13
CA VAL A 76 -9.57 -6.19 -2.37
C VAL A 76 -9.26 -5.15 -3.44
N GLU A 77 -8.75 -5.63 -4.57
CA GLU A 77 -8.47 -4.77 -5.73
C GLU A 77 -9.75 -4.13 -6.27
N ASN A 78 -9.58 -2.95 -6.87
CA ASN A 78 -10.68 -2.26 -7.53
C ASN A 78 -11.26 -3.12 -8.66
N GLY A 79 -12.59 -3.22 -8.73
CA GLY A 79 -13.31 -4.08 -9.69
C GLY A 79 -13.59 -5.50 -9.20
N LYS A 80 -12.84 -6.04 -8.24
CA LYS A 80 -13.06 -7.39 -7.67
C LYS A 80 -14.03 -7.42 -6.48
N LEU A 81 -14.42 -6.25 -5.96
CA LEU A 81 -15.28 -6.15 -4.77
C LEU A 81 -16.62 -6.86 -4.92
N THR A 82 -17.28 -6.77 -6.08
CA THR A 82 -18.56 -7.43 -6.32
C THR A 82 -18.40 -8.95 -6.28
N GLN A 83 -17.34 -9.49 -6.88
CA GLN A 83 -17.04 -10.91 -6.86
C GLN A 83 -16.76 -11.41 -5.44
N VAL A 84 -15.94 -10.69 -4.68
CA VAL A 84 -15.67 -10.99 -3.27
C VAL A 84 -16.97 -10.99 -2.46
N LYS A 85 -17.82 -9.98 -2.62
CA LYS A 85 -19.12 -9.92 -1.93
C LYS A 85 -20.00 -11.12 -2.26
N ASN A 86 -20.04 -11.56 -3.52
CA ASN A 86 -20.84 -12.71 -3.92
C ASN A 86 -20.33 -14.00 -3.26
N VAL A 87 -19.01 -14.23 -3.28
CA VAL A 87 -18.40 -15.42 -2.65
C VAL A 87 -18.61 -15.39 -1.14
N LEU A 88 -18.33 -14.26 -0.48
CA LEU A 88 -18.56 -14.10 0.95
C LEU A 88 -20.03 -14.28 1.34
N SER A 89 -20.97 -13.76 0.54
CA SER A 89 -22.41 -13.92 0.79
C SER A 89 -22.85 -15.38 0.69
N ALA A 90 -22.30 -16.14 -0.27
CA ALA A 90 -22.54 -17.57 -0.39
C ALA A 90 -22.02 -18.37 0.83
N LEU A 91 -21.02 -17.83 1.54
CA LEU A 91 -20.49 -18.36 2.80
C LEU A 91 -21.20 -17.82 4.04
N GLY A 92 -22.28 -17.04 3.87
CA GLY A 92 -23.02 -16.43 4.99
C GLY A 92 -22.36 -15.18 5.59
N VAL A 93 -21.31 -14.64 4.95
CA VAL A 93 -20.60 -13.43 5.39
C VAL A 93 -21.17 -12.21 4.68
N THR A 94 -21.74 -11.27 5.44
CA THR A 94 -22.27 -10.01 4.89
C THR A 94 -21.25 -8.88 5.02
N VAL A 95 -20.80 -8.33 3.89
CA VAL A 95 -19.91 -7.16 3.87
C VAL A 95 -20.73 -5.88 4.00
N LYS A 96 -20.72 -5.27 5.18
CA LYS A 96 -21.35 -3.97 5.43
C LYS A 96 -20.39 -2.84 5.04
N LYS A 97 -20.95 -1.69 4.65
CA LYS A 97 -20.15 -0.49 4.39
C LYS A 97 -19.59 0.00 5.72
N GLY A 98 -18.25 0.04 5.84
CA GLY A 98 -17.59 0.65 6.98
C GLY A 98 -17.88 2.15 7.02
N ILE A 99 -18.14 2.67 8.21
CA ILE A 99 -18.09 4.11 8.49
C ILE A 99 -16.61 4.45 8.65
N GLY A 100 -16.04 5.02 7.60
CA GLY A 100 -14.77 5.75 7.71
C GLY A 100 -15.00 7.09 8.37
#